data_AF-A0A7W0JXS6-F1
#
_entry.id   AF-A0A7W0JXS6-F1
#
_cell.length_a   1.000
_cell.length_b   1.000
_cell.length_c   1.000
_cell.angle_alpha   90.00
_cell.angle_beta   90.00
_cell.angle_gamma   90.00
#
_symmetry.space_group_name_H-M   'P 1'
#
loop_
_entity.id
_entity.type
_entity.pdbx_description
1 polymer ?
#
loop_
_entity_poly.entity_id
_entity_poly.type
_entity_poly.pdbx_seq_one_letter_code
_entity_poly.pdbx_strand_id
1 'polypeptide(L)'
;MNDRITIKLSTDADRQRIHDLAELDGKRAPNGDVLLAEANGRLVAAIGMDGTVVADPFERTASVVGVLRRQIAGERTRATRRRGWLGRLLPAS
;
A
#
# COMPACT_ATOMS: atom_id res chain seq x y z
N MET A 1 16.01 -10.66 10.49
CA MET A 1 15.89 -10.32 9.06
C MET A 1 15.93 -8.80 8.93
N ASN A 2 16.90 -8.25 8.20
CA ASN A 2 17.02 -6.81 7.94
C ASN A 2 16.66 -6.56 6.47
N ASP A 3 15.47 -7.01 6.08
CA ASP A 3 15.02 -6.89 4.70
C ASP A 3 14.60 -5.44 4.42
N ARG A 4 15.12 -4.83 3.36
CA ARG A 4 14.88 -3.42 3.08
C ARG A 4 13.47 -3.25 2.54
N ILE A 5 12.58 -2.77 3.40
CA ILE A 5 11.21 -2.46 3.00
C ILE A 5 11.16 -1.12 2.27
N THR A 6 10.57 -1.11 1.08
CA THR A 6 10.26 0.09 0.30
C THR A 6 8.76 0.35 0.39
N ILE A 7 8.37 1.60 0.64
CA ILE A 7 6.96 2.00 0.71
C ILE A 7 6.69 2.94 -0.45
N LYS A 8 5.66 2.65 -1.25
CA LYS A 8 5.25 3.47 -2.41
C LYS A 8 3.74 3.60 -2.48
N LEU A 9 3.26 4.62 -3.19
CA LEU A 9 1.84 4.72 -3.56
C LEU A 9 1.57 3.82 -4.77
N SER A 10 0.43 3.14 -4.77
CA SER A 10 -0.01 2.28 -5.87
C SER A 10 -0.25 3.08 -7.14
N THR A 11 0.09 2.47 -8.27
CA THR A 11 -0.32 2.91 -9.60
C THR A 11 -1.36 1.94 -10.17
N ASP A 12 -1.99 2.27 -11.30
CA ASP A 12 -2.93 1.34 -11.96
C ASP A 12 -2.26 0.00 -12.34
N ALA A 13 -0.97 0.04 -12.69
CA ALA A 13 -0.18 -1.15 -12.99
C ALA A 13 0.02 -2.10 -11.79
N ASP A 14 -0.14 -1.60 -10.55
CA ASP A 14 -0.03 -2.44 -9.35
C ASP A 14 -1.36 -3.13 -8.99
N ARG A 15 -2.47 -2.77 -9.64
CA ARG A 15 -3.82 -3.25 -9.29
C ARG A 15 -3.94 -4.77 -9.31
N GLN A 16 -3.34 -5.43 -10.31
CA GLN A 16 -3.35 -6.90 -10.39
C GLN A 16 -2.57 -7.52 -9.22
N ARG A 17 -1.38 -7.00 -8.91
CA ARG A 17 -0.56 -7.52 -7.79
C ARG A 17 -1.25 -7.37 -6.44
N ILE A 18 -2.00 -6.27 -6.25
CA ILE A 18 -2.80 -6.05 -5.04
C ILE A 18 -3.94 -7.06 -4.95
N HIS A 19 -4.59 -7.37 -6.08
CA HIS A 19 -5.63 -8.39 -6.15
C HIS A 19 -5.07 -9.77 -5.80
N ASP A 20 -3.96 -10.17 -6.42
CA ASP A 20 -3.32 -11.45 -6.18
C ASP A 20 -2.93 -11.60 -4.69
N LEU A 21 -2.39 -10.53 -4.08
CA LEU A 21 -2.07 -10.52 -2.66
C LEU A 21 -3.33 -10.62 -1.78
N ALA A 22 -4.42 -9.96 -2.17
CA ALA A 22 -5.68 -10.02 -1.45
C ALA A 22 -6.31 -11.42 -1.51
N GLU A 23 -6.24 -12.07 -2.67
CA GLU A 23 -6.65 -13.47 -2.82
C GLU A 23 -5.79 -14.39 -1.95
N LEU A 24 -4.47 -14.16 -1.90
CA LEU A 24 -3.56 -14.90 -1.03
C LEU A 24 -3.90 -14.74 0.46
N ASP A 25 -4.21 -13.53 0.91
CA ASP A 25 -4.63 -13.22 2.28
C ASP A 25 -6.10 -13.61 2.56
N GLY A 26 -6.85 -14.02 1.54
CA GLY A 26 -8.28 -14.36 1.65
C GLY A 26 -9.17 -13.17 2.01
N LYS A 27 -8.76 -11.95 1.64
CA LYS A 27 -9.47 -10.69 1.97
C LYS A 27 -9.84 -9.91 0.70
N ARG A 28 -10.70 -8.92 0.85
CA ARG A 28 -11.02 -7.98 -0.24
C ARG A 28 -9.82 -7.09 -0.54
N ALA A 29 -9.51 -6.93 -1.82
CA ALA A 29 -8.49 -5.99 -2.27
C ALA A 29 -8.83 -4.55 -1.85
N PRO A 30 -7.87 -3.79 -1.29
CA PRO A 30 -8.05 -2.36 -1.04
C PRO A 30 -8.20 -1.61 -2.37
N ASN A 31 -8.98 -0.54 -2.37
CA ASN A 31 -9.32 0.24 -3.57
C ASN A 31 -8.88 1.70 -3.44
N GLY A 32 -8.74 2.37 -4.59
CA GLY A 32 -8.35 3.79 -4.66
C GLY A 32 -6.86 3.99 -4.39
N ASP A 33 -6.51 5.00 -3.60
CA ASP A 33 -5.14 5.24 -3.16
C ASP A 33 -4.72 4.15 -2.15
N VAL A 34 -3.75 3.33 -2.54
CA VAL A 34 -3.23 2.23 -1.72
C VAL A 34 -1.73 2.44 -1.49
N LEU A 35 -1.28 2.35 -0.24
CA LEU A 35 0.15 2.27 0.06
C LEU A 35 0.61 0.82 0.01
N LEU A 36 1.69 0.60 -0.73
CA LEU A 36 2.30 -0.69 -0.96
C LEU A 36 3.61 -0.77 -0.17
N ALA A 37 3.85 -1.92 0.45
CA ALA A 37 5.13 -2.28 1.03
C ALA A 37 5.75 -3.43 0.24
N GLU A 38 6.96 -3.19 -0.26
CA GLU A 38 7.73 -4.16 -1.02
C GLU A 38 8.99 -4.56 -0.23
N ALA A 39 9.26 -5.87 -0.18
CA ALA A 39 10.48 -6.45 0.37
C ALA A 39 11.21 -7.16 -0.79
N ASN A 40 12.48 -6.83 -1.03
CA ASN A 40 13.25 -7.33 -2.19
C ASN A 40 12.52 -7.26 -3.54
N GLY A 41 11.74 -6.19 -3.78
CA GLY A 41 10.97 -6.01 -5.01
C GLY A 41 9.69 -6.86 -5.13
N ARG A 42 9.32 -7.59 -4.07
CA ARG A 42 8.05 -8.33 -3.97
C ARG A 42 7.07 -7.57 -3.08
N LEU A 43 5.82 -7.43 -3.54
CA LEU A 43 4.74 -6.89 -2.73
C LEU A 43 4.42 -7.84 -1.57
N VAL A 44 4.57 -7.35 -0.34
CA VAL A 44 4.35 -8.14 0.89
C VAL A 44 3.18 -7.64 1.72
N ALA A 45 2.80 -6.36 1.59
CA ALA A 45 1.63 -5.80 2.22
C ALA A 45 1.10 -4.59 1.44
N ALA A 46 -0.21 -4.38 1.52
CA ALA A 46 -0.88 -3.22 0.96
C ALA A 46 -1.95 -2.71 1.94
N ILE A 47 -2.12 -1.39 2.01
CA ILE A 47 -3.17 -0.76 2.82
C ILE A 47 -3.86 0.34 2.03
N GLY A 48 -5.18 0.32 2.00
CA GLY A 48 -5.99 1.39 1.43
C GLY A 48 -6.11 2.57 2.39
N MET A 49 -6.35 3.77 1.86
CA MET A 49 -6.64 4.97 2.68
C MET A 49 -7.90 4.82 3.55
N ASP A 50 -8.78 3.90 3.21
CA ASP A 50 -9.95 3.46 3.98
C ASP A 50 -9.58 2.60 5.21
N GLY A 51 -8.35 2.10 5.28
CA GLY A 51 -7.84 1.25 6.35
C GLY A 51 -7.92 -0.25 6.03
N THR A 52 -8.39 -0.64 4.84
CA THR A 52 -8.39 -2.03 4.39
C THR A 52 -6.95 -2.51 4.20
N VAL A 53 -6.57 -3.60 4.86
CA VAL A 53 -5.21 -4.16 4.82
C VAL A 53 -5.24 -5.53 4.18
N VAL A 54 -4.31 -5.78 3.27
CA VAL A 54 -3.96 -7.11 2.80
C VAL A 54 -2.46 -7.34 2.97
N ALA A 55 -2.05 -8.52 3.40
CA ALA A 55 -0.64 -8.85 3.62
C ALA A 55 -0.37 -10.31 3.32
N ASP A 56 0.88 -10.65 2.97
CA ASP A 56 1.27 -12.02 2.72
C ASP A 56 1.13 -12.82 4.03
N PRO A 57 0.23 -13.82 4.09
CA PRO A 57 -0.07 -14.55 5.32
C PRO A 57 0.99 -15.62 5.64
N PHE A 58 1.86 -15.95 4.68
CA PHE A 58 2.92 -16.94 4.83
C PHE A 58 4.23 -16.32 5.35
N GLU A 59 4.30 -14.98 5.35
CA GLU A 59 5.43 -14.20 5.82
C GLU A 59 5.10 -13.44 7.11
N ARG A 60 6.12 -13.11 7.93
CA ARG A 60 5.92 -12.29 9.15
C ARG A 60 5.76 -10.81 8.82
N THR A 61 4.63 -10.45 8.24
CA THR A 61 4.33 -9.10 7.73
C THR A 61 3.72 -8.14 8.77
N ALA A 62 3.45 -8.60 10.01
CA ALA A 62 2.80 -7.80 11.05
C ALA A 62 3.51 -6.47 11.36
N SER A 63 4.85 -6.48 11.43
CA SER A 63 5.64 -5.25 11.64
C SER A 63 5.52 -4.28 10.46
N VAL A 64 5.47 -4.80 9.23
CA VAL A 64 5.32 -4.02 8.00
C VAL A 64 3.95 -3.36 7.95
N VAL A 65 2.89 -4.10 8.26
CA VAL A 65 1.52 -3.57 8.39
C VAL A 65 1.47 -2.46 9.45
N GLY A 66 2.20 -2.62 10.56
CA GLY A 66 2.31 -1.58 11.58
C GLY A 66 2.93 -0.28 11.07
N VAL A 67 3.96 -0.37 10.21
CA VAL A 67 4.57 0.80 9.55
C VAL A 67 3.56 1.46 8.60
N LEU A 68 2.90 0.68 7.75
CA LEU A 68 1.90 1.14 6.80
C LEU A 68 0.74 1.90 7.48
N ARG A 69 0.23 1.36 8.60
CA ARG A 69 -0.82 2.03 9.40
C ARG A 69 -0.38 3.38 9.95
N ARG A 70 0.86 3.48 10.47
CA ARG A 70 1.41 4.76 10.93
C ARG A 70 1.55 5.76 9.80
N GLN A 71 1.94 5.29 8.61
CA GLN A 71 2.10 6.14 7.43
C GLN A 71 0.75 6.74 6.99
N ILE A 72 -0.33 5.94 6.94
CA ILE A 72 -1.66 6.47 6.62
C ILE A 72 -2.17 7.43 7.69
N ALA A 73 -1.93 7.18 8.98
CA ALA A 73 -2.30 8.11 10.03
C ALA A 73 -1.57 9.46 9.88
N GLY A 74 -0.28 9.43 9.51
CA GLY A 74 0.50 10.62 9.19
C GLY A 74 0.04 11.32 7.91
N GLU A 75 -0.25 10.56 6.85
CA GLU A 75 -0.74 11.11 5.57
C GLU A 75 -2.14 11.69 5.70
N ARG A 76 -3.07 11.12 6.47
CA ARG A 76 -4.38 11.73 6.77
C ARG A 76 -4.23 13.12 7.41
N THR A 77 -3.21 13.30 8.24
CA THR A 77 -2.88 14.58 8.87
C THR A 77 -2.30 15.60 7.86
N ARG A 78 -1.69 15.12 6.77
CA ARG A 78 -1.03 15.93 5.72
C ARG A 78 -1.90 16.13 4.47
N ALA A 79 -2.81 15.20 4.16
CA ALA A 79 -3.75 15.19 3.05
C ALA A 79 -4.81 16.29 3.16
N THR A 80 -5.11 16.72 4.39
CA THR A 80 -5.90 17.95 4.63
C THR A 80 -5.27 19.20 4.00
N ARG A 81 -3.94 19.22 3.84
CA ARG A 81 -3.18 20.30 3.13
C ARG A 81 -2.85 19.96 1.67
N ARG A 82 -3.11 18.72 1.24
CA ARG A 82 -2.67 18.14 -0.05
C ARG A 82 -3.81 17.66 -0.93
N ARG A 83 -5.05 18.09 -0.69
CA ARG A 83 -6.15 17.86 -1.66
C ARG A 83 -5.99 18.63 -2.98
N GLY A 84 -4.97 19.49 -3.12
CA GLY A 84 -4.70 20.25 -4.35
C GLY A 84 -3.55 19.75 -5.24
N TRP A 85 -2.71 18.80 -4.80
CA TRP A 85 -1.48 18.43 -5.56
C TRP A 85 -1.52 17.05 -6.25
N LEU A 86 -2.47 16.19 -5.91
CA LEU A 86 -2.60 14.84 -6.51
C LEU A 86 -3.39 14.84 -7.83
N GLY A 87 -3.93 15.99 -8.25
CA GLY A 87 -4.51 16.17 -9.58
C GLY A 87 -3.49 16.50 -10.68
N ARG A 88 -2.17 16.44 -10.41
CA ARG A 88 -1.16 16.93 -11.37
C ARG A 88 0.09 16.09 -11.54
N LEU A 89 -0.04 14.77 -11.48
CA LEU A 89 0.99 13.86 -12.01
C LEU A 89 0.32 12.67 -12.70
N LEU A 90 -0.31 12.93 -13.85
CA LEU A 90 -0.28 11.96 -14.95
C LEU A 90 0.98 12.26 -15.76
N PRO A 91 1.73 11.22 -16.14
CA PRO A 91 1.78 10.92 -17.57
C PRO A 91 1.50 9.43 -17.81
N ALA A 92 0.44 9.15 -18.53
CA ALA A 92 0.36 7.97 -19.38
C ALA A 92 0.33 8.48 -20.82
N SER A 93 1.18 7.86 -21.65
CA SER A 93 1.64 8.26 -22.98
C SER A 93 0.58 8.63 -24.00
#